data_AF-A0A8X6XVR7-F1
#
_entry.id   AF-A0A8X6XVR7-F1
#
_cell.length_a   1.000
_cell.length_b   1.000
_cell.length_c   1.000
_cell.angle_alpha   90.00
_cell.angle_beta   90.00
_cell.angle_gamma   90.00
#
_symmetry.space_group_name_H-M   'P 1'
#
loop_
_entity.id
_entity.type
_entity.pdbx_description
1 polymer ?
#
loop_
_entity_poly.entity_id
_entity_poly.type
_entity_poly.pdbx_seq_one_letter_code
_entity_poly.pdbx_strand_id
1 'polypeptide(L)'
;MTEGCFNLRIFESNVASKNVDKHSGETIILGILWDLDSVLKCCTNFESLTSEAKITKRLVLSTVQKVFDPIGMLAPSTLLPKLLLQELWKIKMAWDQELPQNIESKFMKWFSEIQILKDVTVPRCMKIDIFTQSHIFVGASKGSYAG
;
A
#
# COMPACT_ATOMS: atom_id res chain seq x y z
N MET A 1 31.35 -6.94 -27.58
CA MET A 1 30.75 -7.22 -26.27
C MET A 1 29.62 -6.23 -26.08
N THR A 2 28.38 -6.70 -26.16
CA THR A 2 27.18 -5.89 -25.97
C THR A 2 26.98 -5.67 -24.46
N GLU A 3 27.20 -4.45 -24.00
CA GLU A 3 26.85 -4.06 -22.62
C GLU A 3 25.33 -4.07 -22.49
N GLY A 4 24.81 -4.90 -21.59
CA GLY A 4 23.38 -4.90 -21.27
C GLY A 4 23.04 -3.62 -20.51
N CYS A 5 22.27 -2.71 -21.14
CA CYS A 5 21.73 -1.50 -20.52
C CYS A 5 20.63 -1.82 -19.49
N PHE A 6 20.95 -2.64 -18.48
CA PHE A 6 20.08 -2.82 -17.33
C PHE A 6 20.36 -1.70 -16.32
N ASN A 7 19.38 -0.83 -16.10
CA ASN A 7 19.38 0.05 -14.94
C ASN A 7 19.17 -0.80 -13.68
N LEU A 8 20.23 -1.44 -13.22
CA LEU A 8 20.25 -2.15 -11.95
C LEU A 8 20.14 -1.11 -10.85
N ARG A 9 19.14 -1.24 -9.96
CA ARG A 9 19.12 -0.45 -8.73
C ARG A 9 20.37 -0.82 -7.94
N ILE A 10 21.15 0.19 -7.59
CA ILE A 10 22.32 0.04 -6.71
C ILE A 10 21.81 -0.37 -5.33
N PHE A 11 22.54 -1.25 -4.65
CA PHE A 11 22.20 -1.67 -3.30
C PHE A 11 22.44 -0.52 -2.32
N GLU A 12 21.37 -0.02 -1.69
CA GLU A 12 21.45 1.05 -0.70
C GLU A 12 21.41 0.45 0.72
N SER A 13 22.27 0.94 1.60
CA SER A 13 22.38 0.46 2.97
C SER A 13 22.44 1.63 3.95
N ASN A 14 21.70 1.54 5.05
CA ASN A 14 21.79 2.50 6.15
C ASN A 14 22.98 2.20 7.10
N VAL A 15 23.77 1.18 6.81
CA VAL A 15 24.99 0.80 7.54
C VAL A 15 26.15 0.65 6.55
N ALA A 16 27.31 1.20 6.88
CA ALA A 16 28.51 1.00 6.08
C ALA A 16 28.99 -0.46 6.18
N SER A 17 29.33 -1.07 5.05
CA SER A 17 29.92 -2.41 4.97
C SER A 17 31.17 -2.38 4.09
N LYS A 18 31.95 -3.47 4.07
CA LYS A 18 33.22 -3.55 3.30
C LYS A 18 33.09 -3.15 1.82
N ASN A 19 31.90 -3.28 1.22
CA ASN A 19 31.66 -3.02 -0.21
C ASN A 19 30.52 -2.02 -0.46
N VAL A 20 29.94 -1.41 0.58
CA VAL A 20 28.77 -0.53 0.44
C VAL A 20 28.87 0.63 1.43
N ASP A 21 28.86 1.85 0.93
CA ASP A 21 28.84 3.06 1.75
C ASP A 21 27.50 3.24 2.46
N LYS A 22 27.51 3.98 3.58
CA LYS A 22 26.26 4.36 4.24
C LYS A 22 25.51 5.38 3.38
N HIS A 23 24.27 5.07 3.04
CA HIS A 23 23.33 5.96 2.38
C HIS A 23 22.41 6.62 3.41
N SER A 24 21.90 7.80 3.07
CA SER A 24 20.96 8.59 3.88
C SER A 24 19.89 9.19 2.98
N GLY A 25 18.71 9.47 3.52
CA GLY A 25 17.56 9.97 2.76
C GLY A 25 16.52 8.91 2.45
N GLU A 26 15.67 9.20 1.47
CA GLU A 26 14.48 8.38 1.15
C GLU A 26 14.72 7.47 -0.05
N THR A 27 14.30 6.20 0.05
CA THR A 27 14.33 5.21 -1.03
C THR A 27 13.00 4.46 -1.10
N ILE A 28 12.61 3.96 -2.28
CA ILE A 28 11.34 3.23 -2.43
C ILE A 28 11.63 1.72 -2.52
N ILE A 29 11.19 0.99 -1.50
CA ILE A 29 11.31 -0.47 -1.42
C ILE A 29 9.89 -1.03 -1.30
N LEU A 30 9.52 -1.92 -2.23
CA LEU A 30 8.22 -2.62 -2.18
C LEU A 30 7.01 -1.66 -2.01
N GLY A 31 7.01 -0.52 -2.70
CA GLY A 31 5.90 0.45 -2.62
C GLY A 31 5.80 1.21 -1.30
N ILE A 32 6.81 1.11 -0.44
CA ILE A 32 6.95 1.88 0.80
C ILE A 32 8.10 2.86 0.61
N LEU A 33 7.87 4.12 0.99
CA LEU A 33 8.92 5.12 1.06
C LEU A 33 9.67 4.92 2.38
N TRP A 34 10.93 4.57 2.23
CA TRP A 34 11.83 4.16 3.27
C TRP A 34 12.78 5.31 3.56
N ASP A 35 12.62 5.98 4.69
CA ASP A 35 13.68 6.83 5.21
C ASP A 35 14.72 5.91 5.88
N LEU A 36 15.93 5.91 5.32
CA LEU A 36 17.04 5.09 5.80
C LEU A 36 17.40 5.40 7.25
N ASP A 37 17.08 6.60 7.71
CA ASP A 37 17.43 7.08 9.04
C ASP A 37 16.33 6.77 10.07
N SER A 38 15.06 7.10 9.82
CA SER A 38 14.06 7.15 10.90
C SER A 38 12.68 6.53 10.67
N VAL A 39 12.04 6.72 9.52
CA VAL A 39 10.60 6.44 9.35
C VAL A 39 10.24 5.59 8.13
N LEU A 40 9.09 4.91 8.22
CA LEU A 40 8.40 4.30 7.09
C LEU A 40 7.19 5.15 6.74
N LYS A 41 7.00 5.42 5.44
CA LYS A 41 5.87 6.17 4.87
C LYS A 41 5.20 5.37 3.77
N CYS A 42 3.87 5.43 3.72
CA CYS A 42 3.09 4.76 2.69
C CYS A 42 3.10 5.56 1.39
N CYS A 43 3.38 4.91 0.26
CA CYS A 43 3.22 5.53 -1.05
C CYS A 43 1.77 5.37 -1.55
N THR A 44 0.87 6.26 -1.11
CA THR A 44 -0.53 6.28 -1.57
C THR A 44 -0.80 7.41 -2.56
N ASN A 45 0.16 7.71 -3.44
CA ASN A 45 0.02 8.74 -4.46
C ASN A 45 -0.80 8.19 -5.64
N PHE A 46 -2.13 8.23 -5.51
CA PHE A 46 -3.00 7.97 -6.64
C PHE A 46 -3.26 9.26 -7.41
N GLU A 47 -3.26 9.16 -8.74
CA GLU A 47 -3.77 10.23 -9.60
C GLU A 47 -5.23 10.52 -9.24
N SER A 48 -5.58 11.80 -9.21
CA SER A 48 -6.96 12.21 -8.90
C SER A 48 -7.91 11.58 -9.90
N LEU A 49 -8.90 10.83 -9.39
CA LEU A 49 -10.02 10.39 -10.20
C LEU A 49 -10.95 11.59 -10.39
N THR A 50 -11.02 12.12 -11.61
CA THR A 50 -11.97 13.18 -11.94
C THR A 50 -13.39 12.63 -11.88
N SER A 51 -14.36 13.47 -11.48
CA SER A 51 -15.77 13.08 -11.36
C SER A 51 -16.42 12.64 -12.69
N GLU A 52 -15.75 12.86 -13.82
CA GLU A 52 -16.20 12.47 -15.17
C GLU A 52 -15.66 11.10 -15.60
N ALA A 53 -14.72 10.53 -14.83
CA ALA A 53 -14.13 9.22 -15.15
C ALA A 53 -15.10 8.11 -14.78
N LYS A 54 -15.50 7.30 -15.78
CA LYS A 54 -16.29 6.09 -15.55
C LYS A 54 -15.54 5.14 -14.63
N ILE A 55 -16.09 4.89 -13.44
CA ILE A 55 -15.50 3.96 -12.49
C ILE A 55 -15.92 2.54 -12.91
N THR A 56 -14.93 1.74 -13.31
CA THR A 56 -15.14 0.35 -13.74
C THR A 56 -14.53 -0.63 -12.75
N LYS A 57 -14.97 -1.89 -12.81
CA LYS A 57 -14.39 -2.97 -12.00
C LYS A 57 -12.87 -3.10 -12.22
N ARG A 58 -12.42 -2.92 -13.47
CA ARG A 58 -10.99 -2.90 -13.83
C ARG A 58 -10.24 -1.77 -13.11
N LEU A 59 -10.82 -0.57 -13.08
CA LEU A 59 -10.22 0.58 -12.39
C LEU A 59 -10.14 0.37 -10.87
N VAL A 60 -11.20 -0.17 -10.26
CA VAL A 60 -11.20 -0.50 -8.84
C VAL A 60 -10.09 -1.51 -8.54
N LEU A 61 -10.03 -2.61 -9.28
CA LEU A 61 -9.00 -3.63 -9.09
C LEU A 61 -7.59 -3.03 -9.23
N SER A 62 -7.32 -2.29 -10.31
CA SER A 62 -5.99 -1.73 -10.55
C SER A 62 -5.59 -0.74 -9.46
N THR A 63 -6.53 0.08 -8.98
CA THR A 63 -6.29 1.03 -7.89
C THR A 63 -6.00 0.33 -6.57
N VAL A 64 -6.76 -0.72 -6.24
CA VAL A 64 -6.56 -1.48 -5.00
C VAL A 64 -5.22 -2.21 -4.99
N GLN A 65 -4.83 -2.79 -6.12
CA GLN A 65 -3.56 -3.53 -6.24
C GLN A 65 -2.33 -2.63 -6.26
N LYS A 66 -2.49 -1.33 -6.53
CA LYS A 66 -1.41 -0.34 -6.39
C LYS A 66 -1.00 -0.12 -4.92
N VAL A 67 -1.89 -0.37 -3.96
CA VAL A 67 -1.54 -0.34 -2.53
C VAL A 67 -0.82 -1.64 -2.19
N PHE A 68 0.52 -1.63 -2.25
CA PHE A 68 1.33 -2.75 -1.80
C PHE A 68 1.76 -2.52 -0.35
N ASP A 69 1.41 -3.47 0.52
CA ASP A 69 1.63 -3.38 1.97
C ASP A 69 2.25 -4.68 2.50
N PRO A 70 3.56 -4.90 2.27
CA PRO A 70 4.25 -6.12 2.69
C PRO A 70 4.31 -6.34 4.20
N ILE A 71 4.11 -5.28 5.00
CA ILE A 71 4.21 -5.33 6.47
C ILE A 71 2.84 -5.32 7.18
N GLY A 72 1.74 -5.20 6.43
CA GLY A 72 0.38 -5.20 6.96
C GLY A 72 -0.06 -3.90 7.66
N MET A 73 0.69 -2.81 7.50
CA MET A 73 0.43 -1.53 8.17
C MET A 73 -0.84 -0.84 7.66
N LEU A 74 -1.18 -1.06 6.39
CA LEU A 74 -2.37 -0.57 5.69
C LEU A 74 -3.46 -1.64 5.59
N ALA A 75 -3.30 -2.80 6.21
CA ALA A 75 -4.26 -3.90 6.13
C ALA A 75 -5.71 -3.47 6.46
N PRO A 76 -5.98 -2.67 7.51
CA PRO A 76 -7.34 -2.19 7.81
C PRO A 76 -7.91 -1.32 6.69
N SER A 77 -7.08 -0.45 6.11
CA SER A 77 -7.48 0.49 5.06
C SER A 77 -7.66 -0.19 3.70
N THR A 78 -6.90 -1.26 3.41
CA THR A 78 -7.05 -2.02 2.15
C THR A 78 -8.16 -3.06 2.20
N LEU A 79 -8.74 -3.33 3.37
CA LEU A 79 -9.80 -4.32 3.52
C LEU A 79 -11.10 -3.90 2.82
N LEU A 80 -11.59 -2.68 3.07
CA LEU A 80 -12.82 -2.16 2.49
C LEU A 80 -12.90 -2.34 0.97
N PRO A 81 -11.91 -1.90 0.17
CA PRO A 81 -12.04 -2.02 -1.27
C PRO A 81 -11.85 -3.46 -1.77
N LYS A 82 -11.18 -4.34 -1.02
CA LYS A 82 -11.15 -5.79 -1.31
C LYS A 82 -12.54 -6.42 -1.13
N LEU A 83 -13.31 -5.99 -0.11
CA LEU A 83 -14.70 -6.40 0.08
C LEU A 83 -15.60 -5.89 -1.05
N LEU A 84 -15.45 -4.62 -1.47
CA LEU A 84 -16.17 -4.07 -2.62
C LEU A 84 -15.87 -4.88 -3.90
N LEU A 85 -14.59 -5.18 -4.12
CA LEU A 85 -14.17 -6.02 -5.24
C LEU A 85 -14.84 -7.40 -5.18
N GLN A 86 -14.89 -8.03 -4.00
CA GLN A 86 -15.61 -9.30 -3.79
C GLN A 86 -17.11 -9.20 -4.11
N GLU A 87 -17.76 -8.10 -3.74
CA GLU A 87 -19.17 -7.83 -4.08
C GLU A 87 -19.35 -7.74 -5.61
N LEU A 88 -18.47 -7.01 -6.30
CA LEU A 88 -18.47 -6.90 -7.77
C LEU A 88 -18.27 -8.25 -8.48
N TRP A 89 -17.50 -9.17 -7.87
CA TRP A 89 -17.35 -10.53 -8.37
C TRP A 89 -18.63 -11.35 -8.20
N LYS A 90 -19.31 -11.24 -7.04
CA LYS A 90 -20.55 -11.98 -6.76
C LYS A 90 -21.68 -11.63 -7.73
N ILE A 91 -21.78 -10.36 -8.13
CA ILE A 91 -22.78 -9.91 -9.12
C ILE A 91 -22.37 -10.19 -10.58
N LYS A 92 -21.26 -10.91 -10.82
CA LYS A 92 -20.74 -11.27 -12.15
C LYS A 92 -20.57 -10.09 -13.11
N MET A 93 -20.18 -8.94 -12.56
CA MET A 93 -19.99 -7.72 -13.34
C MET A 93 -18.81 -7.82 -14.31
N ALA A 94 -18.98 -7.30 -15.53
CA ALA A 94 -17.93 -7.23 -16.54
C ALA A 94 -16.83 -6.22 -16.15
N TRP A 95 -15.65 -6.36 -16.76
CA TRP A 95 -14.46 -5.57 -16.43
C TRP A 95 -14.62 -4.07 -16.66
N ASP A 96 -15.19 -3.71 -17.82
CA ASP A 96 -15.28 -2.33 -18.32
C ASP A 96 -16.72 -1.76 -18.20
N GLN A 97 -17.57 -2.45 -17.43
CA GLN A 97 -18.89 -1.97 -17.08
C GLN A 97 -18.80 -0.94 -15.95
N GLU A 98 -19.69 0.05 -15.97
CA GLU A 98 -19.77 1.13 -14.99
C GLU A 98 -20.38 0.65 -13.67
N LEU A 99 -19.78 1.06 -12.55
CA LEU A 99 -20.17 0.61 -11.22
C LEU A 99 -21.60 1.03 -10.86
N PRO A 100 -22.35 0.17 -10.13
CA PRO A 100 -23.56 0.60 -9.45
C PRO A 100 -23.25 1.76 -8.49
N GLN A 101 -24.10 2.78 -8.49
CA GLN A 101 -23.88 4.04 -7.74
C GLN A 101 -23.60 3.82 -6.24
N ASN A 102 -24.19 2.78 -5.63
CA ASN A 102 -23.95 2.43 -4.23
C ASN A 102 -22.52 1.93 -3.95
N ILE A 103 -21.93 1.16 -4.89
CA ILE A 103 -20.55 0.65 -4.76
C ILE A 103 -19.57 1.75 -5.13
N GLU A 104 -19.87 2.52 -6.17
CA GLU A 104 -19.09 3.65 -6.60
C GLU A 104 -18.89 4.67 -5.48
N SER A 105 -19.97 5.05 -4.79
CA SER A 105 -19.92 5.99 -3.67
C SER A 105 -19.01 5.50 -2.53
N LYS A 106 -19.07 4.20 -2.22
CA LYS A 106 -18.20 3.58 -1.19
C LYS A 106 -16.74 3.57 -1.64
N PHE A 107 -16.47 3.27 -2.90
CA PHE A 107 -15.14 3.28 -3.47
C PHE A 107 -14.54 4.69 -3.47
N MET A 108 -15.31 5.71 -3.89
CA MET A 108 -14.86 7.10 -3.89
C MET A 108 -14.59 7.63 -2.48
N LYS A 109 -15.43 7.25 -1.51
CA LYS A 109 -15.17 7.56 -0.10
C LYS A 109 -13.83 6.96 0.34
N TRP A 110 -13.63 5.65 0.14
CA TRP A 110 -12.37 4.99 0.45
C TRP A 110 -11.18 5.65 -0.28
N PHE A 111 -11.35 5.99 -1.55
CA PHE A 111 -10.32 6.62 -2.36
C PHE A 111 -9.91 8.00 -1.82
N SER A 112 -10.83 8.76 -1.25
CA SER A 112 -10.49 10.02 -0.57
C SER A 112 -9.77 9.80 0.77
N GLU A 113 -10.16 8.77 1.52
CA GLU A 113 -9.59 8.46 2.83
C GLU A 113 -8.17 7.88 2.72
N ILE A 114 -7.90 7.03 1.73
CA ILE A 114 -6.58 6.40 1.55
C ILE A 114 -5.49 7.44 1.24
N GLN A 115 -5.85 8.58 0.64
CA GLN A 115 -4.92 9.69 0.37
C GLN A 115 -4.37 10.33 1.64
N ILE A 116 -5.12 10.27 2.75
CA ILE A 116 -4.69 10.81 4.04
C ILE A 116 -3.52 9.99 4.61
N LEU A 117 -3.43 8.70 4.23
CA LEU A 117 -2.39 7.80 4.74
C LEU A 117 -0.99 8.09 4.19
N LYS A 118 -0.86 8.95 3.18
CA LYS A 118 0.45 9.44 2.70
C LYS A 118 1.22 10.19 3.79
N ASP A 119 0.48 10.82 4.71
CA ASP A 119 1.04 11.64 5.78
C ASP A 119 1.30 10.82 7.06
N VAL A 120 0.90 9.55 7.08
CA VAL A 120 1.15 8.64 8.21
C VAL A 120 2.59 8.16 8.16
N THR A 121 3.30 8.36 9.27
CA THR A 121 4.66 7.90 9.47
C THR A 121 4.70 6.89 10.61
N VAL A 122 5.49 5.83 10.43
CA VAL A 122 5.75 4.85 11.49
C VAL A 122 7.24 4.79 11.78
N PRO A 123 7.66 4.82 13.06
CA PRO A 123 9.05 4.65 13.42
C PRO A 123 9.59 3.33 12.87
N ARG A 124 10.69 3.39 12.11
CA ARG A 124 11.30 2.20 11.51
C ARG A 124 11.82 1.22 12.56
N CYS A 125 12.34 1.76 13.66
CA CYS A 125 12.91 0.98 14.75
C CYS A 125 12.10 1.19 16.02
N MET A 126 11.53 0.11 16.54
CA MET A 126 10.98 0.08 17.88
C MET A 126 12.11 -0.31 18.84
N LYS A 127 12.52 0.61 19.73
CA LYS A 127 13.49 0.28 20.79
C LYS A 127 12.76 -0.54 21.85
N ILE A 128 13.03 -1.83 21.87
CA ILE A 128 12.50 -2.77 22.86
C ILE A 128 13.53 -2.89 23.98
N ASP A 129 13.11 -2.65 25.22
CA ASP A 129 13.89 -2.92 26.43
C ASP A 129 13.29 -4.09 27.23
N ILE A 130 13.91 -4.44 28.37
CA ILE A 130 13.45 -5.55 29.23
C ILE A 130 12.07 -5.30 29.87
N PHE A 131 11.56 -4.07 29.82
CA PHE A 131 10.25 -3.69 30.37
C PHE A 131 9.17 -3.62 29.28
N THR A 132 9.56 -3.67 28.01
CA THR A 132 8.65 -3.58 26.88
C THR A 132 7.91 -4.91 26.67
N GLN A 133 6.59 -4.86 26.68
CA GLN A 133 5.74 -6.01 26.38
C GLN A 133 5.15 -5.90 24.97
N SER A 134 5.25 -6.97 24.20
CA SER A 134 4.56 -7.08 22.91
C SER A 134 3.21 -7.77 23.12
N HIS A 135 2.13 -7.08 22.78
CA HIS A 135 0.79 -7.65 22.79
C HIS A 135 0.35 -7.89 21.35
N ILE A 136 0.18 -9.16 20.99
CA ILE A 136 -0.36 -9.55 19.68
C ILE A 136 -1.86 -9.78 19.84
N PHE A 137 -2.65 -8.95 19.17
CA PHE A 137 -4.10 -9.11 19.11
C PHE A 137 -4.47 -9.82 17.80
N VAL A 138 -5.19 -10.94 17.91
CA VAL A 138 -5.72 -11.66 16.75
C VAL A 138 -7.24 -11.55 16.78
N GLY A 139 -7.78 -10.81 15.81
CA GLY A 139 -9.23 -10.67 15.62
C GLY A 139 -9.71 -11.54 14.46
N ALA A 140 -10.82 -12.24 14.64
CA ALA A 140 -11.52 -12.92 13.55
C ALA A 140 -12.61 -12.01 12.97
N SER A 141 -12.59 -11.83 11.64
CA SER A 141 -13.65 -11.11 10.90
C SER A 141 -14.46 -12.11 10.09
N LYS A 142 -15.79 -11.98 10.10
CA LYS A 142 -16.68 -12.80 9.23
C LYS A 142 -16.44 -12.54 7.73
N GLY A 143 -15.88 -11.39 7.39
CA GLY A 143 -15.69 -10.96 6.00
C GLY A 143 -14.26 -11.10 5.48
N SER A 144 -13.27 -11.39 6.33
CA SER A 144 -11.86 -11.35 5.93
C SER A 144 -10.94 -12.04 6.91
N TYR A 145 -9.83 -12.55 6.37
CA TYR A 145 -8.67 -12.97 7.16
C TYR A 145 -7.60 -11.88 7.05
N ALA A 146 -6.96 -11.53 8.17
CA ALA A 146 -5.74 -10.74 8.16
C ALA A 146 -4.59 -11.66 7.69
N GLY A 147 -3.78 -11.18 6.75
CA GLY A 147 -2.60 -11.87 6.21
C GLY A 147 -1.40 -10.95 6.28
#